data_AF-A0A962QCF4-F1
#
_entry.id   AF-A0A962QCF4-F1
#
_cell.length_a   1.000
_cell.length_b   1.000
_cell.length_c   1.000
_cell.angle_alpha   90.00
_cell.angle_beta   90.00
_cell.angle_gamma   90.00
#
_symmetry.space_group_name_H-M   'P 1'
#
loop_
_entity.id
_entity.type
_entity.pdbx_description
1 polymer ?
#
loop_
_entity_poly.entity_id
_entity_poly.type
_entity_poly.pdbx_seq_one_letter_code
_entity_poly.pdbx_strand_id
1 'polypeptide(L)'
;MRGKLLLAGLLLTGLSACATMPSGNVADVGFNAALLNQAPPELAQAIRANPRDSDAWFQLGNGFAENDQLINAESAYREALRYGPNVKAQHNLGLVHIRLGIEALRSAAEQLPADHPTRIETRQFLALMAQAGY
;
A
#
# COMPACT_ATOMS: atom_id res chain seq x y z
N MET A 1 -14.15 -63.51 23.01
CA MET A 1 -14.65 -62.12 22.91
C MET A 1 -14.59 -61.74 21.43
N ARG A 2 -15.67 -61.88 20.63
CA ARG A 2 -16.65 -60.82 20.23
C ARG A 2 -15.95 -59.46 19.98
N GLY A 3 -16.01 -58.81 18.81
CA GLY A 3 -16.73 -59.09 17.56
C GLY A 3 -16.51 -58.03 16.46
N LYS A 4 -17.09 -58.34 15.28
CA LYS A 4 -17.75 -57.49 14.25
C LYS A 4 -16.96 -56.34 13.59
N LEU A 5 -16.68 -56.33 12.27
CA LEU A 5 -17.56 -56.07 11.10
C LEU A 5 -18.28 -54.70 11.13
N LEU A 6 -17.91 -53.74 10.26
CA LEU A 6 -18.69 -53.27 9.09
C LEU A 6 -18.24 -51.92 8.49
N LEU A 7 -18.52 -51.82 7.18
CA LEU A 7 -18.37 -50.76 6.19
C LEU A 7 -19.10 -49.43 6.49
N ALA A 8 -18.77 -48.43 5.65
CA ALA A 8 -19.61 -47.35 5.09
C ALA A 8 -19.36 -45.95 5.70
N GLY A 9 -19.21 -44.88 4.92
CA GLY A 9 -19.39 -44.72 3.49
C GLY A 9 -18.85 -43.37 2.98
N LEU A 10 -18.71 -43.28 1.66
CA LEU A 10 -18.67 -42.03 0.91
C LEU A 10 -19.84 -41.14 1.35
N LEU A 11 -19.61 -39.83 1.40
CA LEU A 11 -20.50 -38.87 0.74
C LEU A 11 -19.75 -37.56 0.47
N LEU A 12 -19.66 -37.23 -0.82
CA LEU A 12 -19.39 -35.89 -1.31
C LEU A 12 -20.41 -34.91 -0.71
N THR A 13 -19.92 -33.89 -0.01
CA THR A 13 -20.44 -32.53 -0.10
C THR A 13 -19.20 -31.65 -0.29
N GLY A 14 -19.00 -31.02 -1.43
CA GLY A 14 -19.92 -30.04 -1.98
C GLY A 14 -19.77 -28.71 -1.25
N LEU A 15 -18.54 -28.21 -1.07
CA LEU A 15 -18.31 -26.79 -0.83
C LEU A 15 -17.30 -26.28 -1.85
N SER A 16 -17.83 -25.71 -2.93
CA SER A 16 -17.18 -24.63 -3.66
C SER A 16 -16.96 -23.47 -2.70
N ALA A 17 -15.94 -23.55 -1.86
CA ALA A 17 -15.34 -22.37 -1.29
C ALA A 17 -14.49 -21.75 -2.41
N CYS A 18 -15.15 -20.99 -3.28
CA CYS A 18 -14.48 -19.90 -3.97
C CYS A 18 -13.71 -19.16 -2.88
N ALA A 19 -12.39 -19.26 -2.92
CA ALA A 19 -11.51 -18.64 -1.96
C ALA A 19 -11.65 -17.12 -2.08
N THR A 20 -12.64 -16.53 -1.41
CA THR A 20 -12.54 -15.14 -0.98
C THR A 20 -11.54 -15.15 0.17
N MET A 21 -10.25 -15.22 -0.15
CA MET A 21 -9.22 -14.90 0.82
C MET A 21 -9.42 -13.42 1.20
N PRO A 22 -9.68 -13.08 2.46
CA PRO A 22 -9.38 -11.74 2.91
C PRO A 22 -7.86 -11.67 2.99
N SER A 23 -7.22 -11.10 1.98
CA SER A 23 -5.78 -10.82 1.96
C SER A 23 -5.41 -9.66 2.89
N GLY A 24 -6.06 -9.57 4.06
CA GLY A 24 -5.74 -8.61 5.11
C GLY A 24 -5.05 -9.33 6.24
N ASN A 25 -3.71 -9.27 6.29
CA ASN A 25 -2.99 -9.68 7.49
C ASN A 25 -3.41 -8.74 8.65
N VAL A 26 -3.37 -9.21 9.89
CA VAL A 26 -3.60 -8.39 11.10
C VAL A 26 -2.70 -7.15 11.13
N ALA A 27 -1.50 -7.24 10.52
CA ALA A 27 -0.61 -6.11 10.29
C ALA A 27 -1.24 -5.00 9.42
N ASP A 28 -1.93 -5.36 8.33
CA ASP A 28 -2.64 -4.41 7.46
C ASP A 28 -3.79 -3.73 8.21
N VAL A 29 -4.52 -4.48 9.04
CA VAL A 29 -5.65 -3.94 9.82
C VAL A 29 -5.18 -2.92 10.86
N GLY A 30 -4.10 -3.23 11.59
CA GLY A 30 -3.51 -2.31 12.58
C GLY A 30 -2.92 -1.06 11.93
N PHE A 31 -2.25 -1.22 10.78
CA PHE A 31 -1.71 -0.09 10.02
C PHE A 31 -2.81 0.81 9.47
N ASN A 32 -3.87 0.23 8.90
CA ASN A 32 -5.03 0.99 8.41
C ASN A 32 -5.69 1.80 9.53
N ALA A 33 -5.84 1.23 10.73
CA ALA A 33 -6.36 1.98 11.87
C ALA A 33 -5.48 3.19 12.24
N ALA A 34 -4.15 3.03 12.23
CA ALA A 34 -3.22 4.13 12.47
C ALA A 34 -3.28 5.20 11.36
N LEU A 35 -3.48 4.77 10.11
CA LEU A 35 -3.63 5.63 8.95
C LEU A 35 -4.90 6.49 9.07
N LEU A 36 -6.02 5.89 9.48
CA LEU A 36 -7.29 6.60 9.69
C LEU A 36 -7.31 7.54 10.90
N ASN A 37 -6.34 7.43 11.82
CA ASN A 37 -6.19 8.39 12.91
C ASN A 37 -5.47 9.67 12.48
N GLN A 38 -4.75 9.63 11.36
CA GLN A 38 -4.07 10.76 10.74
C GLN A 38 -4.88 11.35 9.56
N ALA A 39 -5.98 10.72 9.21
CA ALA A 39 -6.87 11.13 8.14
C ALA A 39 -7.78 12.29 8.56
N PRO A 40 -8.21 13.16 7.60
CA PRO A 40 -9.33 14.07 7.82
C PRO A 40 -10.57 13.33 8.35
N PRO A 41 -11.32 13.89 9.31
CA PRO A 41 -12.44 13.21 9.95
C PRO A 41 -13.47 12.66 8.96
N GLU A 42 -13.74 13.37 7.88
CA GLU A 42 -14.73 13.01 6.87
C GLU A 42 -14.29 11.75 6.10
N LEU A 43 -13.02 11.68 5.69
CA LEU A 43 -12.44 10.52 5.01
C LEU A 43 -12.32 9.33 5.95
N ALA A 44 -11.93 9.57 7.22
CA ALA A 44 -11.87 8.53 8.23
C ALA A 44 -13.26 7.92 8.49
N GLN A 45 -14.30 8.74 8.55
CA GLN A 45 -15.69 8.27 8.72
C GLN A 45 -16.17 7.52 7.48
N ALA A 46 -15.91 8.03 6.27
CA ALA A 46 -16.28 7.37 5.03
C ALA A 46 -15.67 5.96 4.93
N ILE A 47 -14.38 5.81 5.23
CA ILE A 47 -13.69 4.52 5.20
C ILE A 47 -14.16 3.61 6.34
N ARG A 48 -14.46 4.12 7.54
CA ARG A 48 -15.04 3.29 8.61
C ARG A 48 -16.45 2.79 8.26
N ALA A 49 -17.25 3.62 7.58
CA ALA A 49 -18.59 3.25 7.13
C ALA A 49 -18.55 2.25 5.96
N ASN A 50 -17.61 2.43 5.03
CA ASN A 50 -17.36 1.51 3.93
C ASN A 50 -15.85 1.29 3.71
N PRO A 51 -15.26 0.25 4.33
CA PRO A 51 -13.82 -0.02 4.20
C PRO A 51 -13.37 -0.37 2.77
N ARG A 52 -14.30 -0.66 1.86
CA ARG A 52 -14.03 -1.00 0.46
C ARG A 52 -14.25 0.19 -0.49
N ASP A 53 -14.47 1.38 0.04
CA ASP A 53 -14.60 2.59 -0.76
C ASP A 53 -13.25 2.99 -1.37
N SER A 54 -13.02 2.56 -2.61
CA SER A 54 -11.80 2.87 -3.35
C SER A 54 -11.58 4.37 -3.51
N ASP A 55 -12.63 5.17 -3.63
CA ASP A 55 -12.50 6.61 -3.84
C ASP A 55 -12.12 7.31 -2.54
N ALA A 56 -12.69 6.89 -1.40
CA ALA A 56 -12.30 7.40 -0.10
C ALA A 56 -10.82 7.10 0.22
N TRP A 57 -10.34 5.88 -0.08
CA TRP A 57 -8.91 5.54 0.02
C TRP A 57 -8.03 6.36 -0.93
N PHE A 58 -8.48 6.59 -2.17
CA PHE A 58 -7.74 7.44 -3.12
C PHE A 58 -7.62 8.88 -2.62
N GLN A 59 -8.70 9.48 -2.10
CA GLN A 59 -8.67 10.83 -1.57
C GLN A 59 -7.81 10.94 -0.31
N LEU A 60 -7.80 9.89 0.52
CA LEU A 60 -6.89 9.82 1.65
C LEU A 60 -5.42 9.80 1.18
N GLY A 61 -5.11 9.05 0.13
CA GLY A 61 -3.79 9.05 -0.49
C GLY A 61 -3.37 10.41 -1.01
N ASN A 62 -4.28 11.16 -1.66
CA ASN A 62 -4.02 12.53 -2.10
C ASN A 62 -3.69 13.45 -0.91
N GLY A 63 -4.50 13.40 0.15
CA GLY A 63 -4.26 14.21 1.34
C GLY A 63 -2.90 13.92 1.99
N PHE A 64 -2.47 12.66 2.03
CA PHE A 64 -1.13 12.33 2.52
C PHE A 64 -0.02 12.80 1.57
N ALA A 65 -0.20 12.67 0.26
CA ALA A 65 0.79 13.08 -0.73
C ALA A 65 1.00 14.60 -0.75
N GLU A 66 -0.07 15.38 -0.55
CA GLU A 66 -0.06 16.85 -0.43
C GLU A 66 0.67 17.30 0.84
N ASN A 67 0.59 16.52 1.92
CA ASN A 67 1.29 16.78 3.18
C ASN A 67 2.69 16.13 3.26
N ASP A 68 3.24 15.68 2.12
CA ASP A 68 4.55 15.01 2.03
C ASP A 68 4.69 13.73 2.89
N GLN A 69 3.57 13.15 3.32
CA GLN A 69 3.53 11.91 4.09
C GLN A 69 3.54 10.70 3.14
N LEU A 70 4.63 10.54 2.39
CA LEU A 70 4.73 9.63 1.24
C LEU A 70 4.42 8.16 1.55
N ILE A 71 4.86 7.64 2.70
CA ILE A 71 4.60 6.25 3.11
C ILE A 71 3.11 6.02 3.42
N ASN A 72 2.46 7.01 4.03
CA ASN A 72 1.02 6.96 4.29
C ASN A 72 0.23 7.07 2.97
N ALA A 73 0.67 7.93 2.05
CA ALA A 73 0.09 8.08 0.72
C ALA A 73 0.17 6.79 -0.09
N GLU A 74 1.36 6.15 -0.13
CA GLU A 74 1.57 4.85 -0.76
C GLU A 74 0.55 3.82 -0.26
N SER A 75 0.42 3.73 1.06
CA SER A 75 -0.46 2.74 1.69
C SER A 75 -1.94 2.99 1.34
N ALA A 76 -2.40 4.24 1.41
CA ALA A 76 -3.76 4.60 1.05
C ALA A 76 -4.07 4.33 -0.44
N TYR A 77 -3.14 4.65 -1.35
CA TYR A 77 -3.31 4.32 -2.77
C TYR A 77 -3.32 2.81 -3.01
N ARG A 78 -2.52 2.03 -2.29
CA ARG A 78 -2.55 0.57 -2.39
C ARG A 78 -3.88 -0.01 -1.92
N GLU A 79 -4.48 0.53 -0.85
CA GLU A 79 -5.84 0.14 -0.44
C GLU A 79 -6.88 0.54 -1.47
N ALA A 80 -6.80 1.73 -2.07
CA ALA A 80 -7.69 2.13 -3.17
C ALA A 80 -7.66 1.08 -4.30
N LEU A 81 -6.46 0.73 -4.76
CA LEU A 81 -6.25 -0.24 -5.83
C LEU A 81 -6.62 -1.68 -5.46
N ARG A 82 -6.61 -2.01 -4.17
CA ARG A 82 -7.07 -3.30 -3.64
C ARG A 82 -8.57 -3.46 -3.82
N TYR A 83 -9.34 -2.37 -3.66
CA TYR A 83 -10.81 -2.42 -3.72
C TYR A 83 -11.39 -2.04 -5.08
N GLY A 84 -10.63 -1.38 -5.95
CA GLY A 84 -11.05 -1.11 -7.33
C GLY A 84 -9.92 -0.60 -8.23
N PRO A 85 -9.94 -0.93 -9.53
CA PRO A 85 -9.03 -0.30 -10.49
C PRO A 85 -9.26 1.23 -10.53
N ASN A 86 -8.21 2.00 -10.27
CA ASN A 86 -8.26 3.45 -10.34
C ASN A 86 -6.96 3.97 -10.98
N VAL A 87 -7.04 4.38 -12.26
CA VAL A 87 -5.88 4.85 -13.02
C VAL A 87 -5.22 6.08 -12.38
N LYS A 88 -6.01 6.96 -11.73
CA LYS A 88 -5.47 8.12 -11.02
C LYS A 88 -4.68 7.68 -9.78
N ALA A 89 -5.19 6.71 -9.02
CA ALA A 89 -4.46 6.13 -7.88
C ALA A 89 -3.18 5.43 -8.33
N GLN A 90 -3.19 4.69 -9.44
CA GLN A 90 -1.98 4.08 -10.02
C GLN A 90 -0.95 5.14 -10.42
N HIS A 91 -1.39 6.19 -11.11
CA HIS A 91 -0.53 7.30 -11.52
C HIS A 91 0.10 8.00 -10.31
N ASN A 92 -0.71 8.37 -9.31
CA ASN A 92 -0.24 9.07 -8.12
C ASN A 92 0.67 8.19 -7.26
N LEU A 93 0.39 6.88 -7.17
CA LEU A 93 1.28 5.92 -6.53
C LEU A 93 2.66 5.88 -7.22
N GLY A 94 2.69 5.95 -8.55
CA GLY A 94 3.94 6.08 -9.31
C GLY A 94 4.73 7.35 -8.95
N LEU A 95 4.06 8.49 -8.85
CA LEU A 95 4.69 9.75 -8.41
C LEU A 95 5.23 9.66 -6.97
N VAL A 96 4.48 9.02 -6.07
CA VAL A 96 4.93 8.76 -4.68
C VAL A 96 6.19 7.89 -4.67
N HIS A 97 6.25 6.83 -5.48
CA HIS A 97 7.43 5.98 -5.57
C HIS A 97 8.67 6.72 -6.12
N ILE A 98 8.49 7.61 -7.09
CA ILE A 98 9.59 8.46 -7.58
C ILE A 98 10.12 9.33 -6.44
N ARG A 99 9.24 10.01 -5.69
CA ARG A 99 9.63 10.87 -4.57
C ARG A 99 10.33 10.09 -3.45
N LEU A 100 9.81 8.91 -3.10
CA LEU A 100 10.45 8.01 -2.13
C LEU A 100 11.83 7.55 -2.59
N GLY A 101 11.98 7.22 -3.89
CA GLY A 101 13.27 6.86 -4.48
C GLY A 101 14.26 8.02 -4.46
N ILE A 102 13.82 9.24 -4.77
CA ILE A 102 14.63 10.46 -4.68
C ILE A 102 15.15 10.66 -3.24
N GLU A 103 14.28 10.53 -2.24
CA GLU A 103 14.67 10.69 -0.84
C GLU A 103 15.63 9.59 -0.37
N ALA A 104 15.39 8.34 -0.77
CA ALA A 104 16.29 7.23 -0.47
C ALA A 104 17.68 7.44 -1.09
N LEU A 105 17.73 7.87 -2.36
CA LEU A 105 18.99 8.18 -3.05
C LEU A 105 19.73 9.35 -2.38
N ARG A 106 19.00 10.41 -2.01
CA ARG A 106 19.56 11.56 -1.29
C ARG A 106 20.17 11.13 0.04
N SER A 107 19.42 10.39 0.86
CA SER A 107 19.88 9.89 2.16
C SER A 107 21.10 8.98 2.02
N ALA A 108 21.13 8.08 1.03
CA ALA A 108 22.29 7.22 0.77
C ALA A 108 23.52 8.03 0.35
N ALA A 109 23.34 9.01 -0.55
CA ALA A 109 24.41 9.89 -1.00
C ALA A 109 24.97 10.76 0.14
N GLU A 110 24.14 11.17 1.09
CA GLU A 110 24.56 11.98 2.23
C GLU A 110 25.55 11.28 3.17
N GLN A 111 25.52 9.95 3.22
CA GLN A 111 26.40 9.13 4.04
C GLN A 111 27.81 8.96 3.44
N LEU A 112 28.01 9.34 2.18
CA LEU A 112 29.29 9.20 1.48
C LEU A 112 30.12 10.49 1.53
N PRO A 113 31.47 10.43 1.47
CA PRO A 113 32.30 11.61 1.30
C PRO A 113 31.92 12.46 0.08
N ALA A 114 32.18 13.77 0.14
CA ALA A 114 31.77 14.72 -0.89
C ALA A 114 32.38 14.43 -2.28
N ASP A 115 33.58 13.86 -2.30
CA ASP A 115 34.36 13.48 -3.47
C ASP A 115 34.13 12.03 -3.91
N HIS A 116 33.28 11.28 -3.20
CA HIS A 116 32.97 9.90 -3.57
C HIS A 116 32.22 9.86 -4.92
N PRO A 117 32.66 9.05 -5.91
CA PRO A 117 32.06 9.03 -7.25
C PRO A 117 30.53 8.83 -7.24
N THR A 118 30.04 7.84 -6.49
CA THR A 118 28.60 7.57 -6.37
C THR A 118 27.80 8.76 -5.82
N ARG A 119 28.37 9.56 -4.92
CA ARG A 119 27.68 10.74 -4.38
C ARG A 119 27.55 11.82 -5.45
N ILE A 120 28.60 12.01 -6.26
CA ILE A 120 28.62 12.97 -7.37
C ILE A 120 27.60 12.55 -8.43
N GLU A 121 27.63 11.29 -8.86
CA GLU A 121 26.67 10.73 -9.82
C GLU A 121 25.22 10.86 -9.33
N THR A 122 24.97 10.50 -8.07
CA THR A 122 23.63 10.61 -7.48
C THR A 122 23.16 12.07 -7.46
N ARG A 123 24.01 13.03 -7.07
CA ARG A 123 23.65 14.45 -7.08
C ARG A 123 23.34 14.96 -8.49
N GLN A 124 24.09 14.54 -9.50
CA GLN A 124 23.83 14.90 -10.90
C GLN A 124 22.47 14.35 -11.35
N PHE A 125 22.19 13.09 -11.06
CA PHE A 125 20.90 12.47 -11.36
C PHE A 125 19.74 13.21 -10.67
N LEU A 126 19.85 13.49 -9.38
CA LEU A 126 18.82 14.21 -8.62
C LEU A 126 18.60 15.63 -9.15
N ALA A 127 19.65 16.32 -9.62
CA ALA A 127 19.53 17.63 -10.24
C ALA A 127 18.74 17.58 -11.56
N LEU A 128 18.91 16.53 -12.37
CA LEU A 128 18.13 16.32 -13.59
C LEU A 128 16.65 16.02 -13.28
N MET A 129 16.38 15.21 -12.26
CA MET A 129 15.01 14.92 -11.82
C MET A 129 14.29 16.20 -11.36
N ALA A 130 14.96 17.05 -10.58
CA ALA A 130 14.41 18.33 -10.14
C ALA A 130 14.10 19.28 -11.30
N GLN A 131 14.94 19.33 -12.34
CA GLN A 131 14.68 20.11 -13.55
C GLN A 131 13.49 19.58 -14.36
N ALA A 132 13.25 18.27 -14.31
CA ALA A 132 12.11 17.61 -14.95
C ALA A 132 10.80 17.73 -14.14
N GLY A 133 10.82 18.36 -12.96
CA GLY A 133 9.64 18.60 -12.12
C GLY A 133 9.29 17.47 -11.15
N TYR A 134 10.28 16.66 -10.75
CA TYR A 134 10.12 15.58 -9.77
C TYR A 134 10.85 15.86 -8.45
#